data_AF-A0A7Y5FE64-F1
#
_entry.id   AF-A0A7Y5FE64-F1
#
_cell.length_a   1.000
_cell.length_b   1.000
_cell.length_c   1.000
_cell.angle_alpha   90.00
_cell.angle_beta   90.00
_cell.angle_gamma   90.00
#
_symmetry.space_group_name_H-M   'P 1'
#
loop_
_entity.id
_entity.type
_entity.pdbx_description
1 polymer ?
#
loop_
_entity_poly.entity_id
_entity_poly.type
_entity_poly.pdbx_seq_one_letter_code
_entity_poly.pdbx_strand_id
1 'polypeptide(L)'
;MVHRYKRIALPAALALLVCGQAYAWGPVAQRSIVATAFQVIGRGFADPFKTTDYNYERDVLAGAEAGRAVLNSEGQLGSKQDVLNAIGTEMQLLREVRKRGSGGSYFAYRMGVLASMASDVMFPLTFEKDTAGARLAKQVEDDIDKHLKSYQSRTKSPRLEYIRNPAQYFQQREATFADARLLLENDYAAGSGYAGYASSASPAMMQSSVEAVADVWFTVMRPEGDSSDVKPSDKSLTAYFTEQVVYQLRTKKNLREAERAYKQFAELKTTSLAAYDKIGDAFYAFGGEGRDRAVQEWTNALTLPGPGRNDVMKKLSQHYLNLGKAYLAAAPKPNAPKDSLPNALANFTKALEFDQSNEEAGQLINETQIQISERDQRLELAIRTLSAAESVVKQAEQSKVDQQFAEAIAQYKKAITVYEQVGDEFTEQFEAADAGKEDAKLRIAQIIKAVLDLASDRIEDGDRLIDTKKFDDAINQFNSVETLLKVVPEDLQGSQLQEKNTLIEQAAQKVQDAEKAKRAEEQLQQNKAAVGGPPAR
;
A
#
# COMPACT_ATOMS: atom_id res chain seq x y z
N MET A 1 -32.85 49.26 27.02
CA MET A 1 -32.57 48.16 27.98
C MET A 1 -32.38 46.89 27.18
N VAL A 2 -31.12 46.46 26.99
CA VAL A 2 -30.74 45.31 26.16
C VAL A 2 -30.30 44.20 27.10
N HIS A 3 -31.07 43.11 27.19
CA HIS A 3 -30.73 41.97 28.02
C HIS A 3 -29.83 40.97 27.28
N ARG A 4 -28.62 40.81 27.83
CA ARG A 4 -27.59 39.83 27.46
C ARG A 4 -28.06 38.42 27.84
N TYR A 5 -28.24 37.54 26.86
CA TYR A 5 -28.29 36.09 27.10
C TYR A 5 -26.88 35.54 27.28
N LYS A 6 -26.53 35.18 28.52
CA LYS A 6 -25.32 34.41 28.83
C LYS A 6 -25.59 32.93 28.53
N ARG A 7 -24.82 32.38 27.59
CA ARG A 7 -24.68 30.93 27.38
C ARG A 7 -24.01 30.32 28.61
N ILE A 8 -24.72 29.45 29.32
CA ILE A 8 -24.11 28.58 30.34
C ILE A 8 -23.82 27.25 29.64
N ALA A 9 -22.53 27.03 29.34
CA ALA A 9 -22.02 25.74 28.94
C ALA A 9 -21.87 24.88 30.20
N LEU A 10 -22.59 23.75 30.25
CA LEU A 10 -22.45 22.73 31.27
C LEU A 10 -21.49 21.66 30.73
N PRO A 11 -20.26 21.48 31.26
CA PRO A 11 -19.46 20.33 30.90
C PRO A 11 -19.94 19.13 31.73
N ALA A 12 -20.61 18.19 31.08
CA ALA A 12 -20.84 16.86 31.62
C ALA A 12 -19.48 16.13 31.66
N ALA A 13 -18.87 16.09 32.85
CA ALA A 13 -17.70 15.28 33.11
C ALA A 13 -18.09 13.80 33.06
N LEU A 14 -17.81 13.17 31.93
CA LEU A 14 -17.85 11.73 31.77
C LEU A 14 -16.71 11.15 32.62
N ALA A 15 -17.02 10.67 33.82
CA ALA A 15 -16.11 9.88 34.61
C ALA A 15 -15.82 8.58 33.86
N LEU A 16 -14.71 8.55 33.10
CA LEU A 16 -14.09 7.33 32.61
C LEU A 16 -13.74 6.48 33.84
N LEU A 17 -14.60 5.50 34.14
CA LEU A 17 -14.26 4.36 34.97
C LEU A 17 -13.11 3.62 34.27
N VAL A 18 -11.88 4.02 34.57
CA VAL A 18 -10.72 3.19 34.31
C VAL A 18 -10.90 1.96 35.20
N CYS A 19 -11.44 0.89 34.64
CA CYS A 19 -11.29 -0.45 35.19
C CYS A 19 -9.79 -0.75 35.21
N GLY A 20 -9.11 -0.34 36.29
CA GLY A 20 -7.74 -0.76 36.56
C GLY A 20 -7.71 -2.27 36.58
N GLN A 21 -6.70 -2.85 35.93
CA GLN A 21 -6.46 -4.29 36.01
C GLN A 21 -6.21 -4.63 37.49
N ALA A 22 -7.12 -5.42 38.07
CA ALA A 22 -7.00 -5.86 39.46
C ALA A 22 -5.99 -7.01 39.50
N TYR A 23 -4.75 -6.68 39.84
CA TYR A 23 -3.74 -7.65 40.26
C TYR A 23 -3.97 -8.00 41.73
N ALA A 24 -3.59 -9.19 42.17
CA ALA A 24 -3.58 -9.52 43.60
C ALA A 24 -2.40 -8.91 44.36
N TRP A 25 -1.38 -8.48 43.62
CA TRP A 25 -0.16 -7.87 44.13
C TRP A 25 -0.05 -6.48 43.52
N GLY A 26 0.49 -5.52 44.25
CA GLY A 26 0.87 -4.25 43.65
C GLY A 26 1.81 -4.45 42.45
N PRO A 27 1.78 -3.56 41.43
CA PRO A 27 2.53 -3.75 40.20
C PRO A 27 4.04 -3.89 40.41
N VAL A 28 4.60 -3.28 41.47
CA VAL A 28 6.03 -3.40 41.77
C VAL A 28 6.33 -4.77 42.39
N ALA A 29 5.50 -5.23 43.33
CA ALA A 29 5.60 -6.55 43.94
C ALA A 29 5.43 -7.66 42.90
N GLN A 30 4.45 -7.55 41.99
CA GLN A 30 4.24 -8.53 40.91
C GLN A 30 5.47 -8.68 40.02
N ARG A 31 6.06 -7.56 39.57
CA ARG A 31 7.32 -7.57 38.81
C ARG A 31 8.46 -8.21 39.59
N SER A 32 8.55 -7.91 40.88
CA SER A 32 9.60 -8.46 41.75
C SER A 32 9.44 -9.96 41.99
N ILE A 33 8.20 -10.46 42.11
CA ILE A 33 7.92 -11.91 42.20
C ILE A 33 8.43 -12.60 40.94
N VAL A 34 8.04 -12.12 39.76
CA VAL A 34 8.45 -12.69 38.47
C VAL A 34 9.97 -12.60 38.26
N ALA A 35 10.58 -11.45 38.60
CA ALA A 35 12.02 -11.25 38.51
C ALA A 35 12.80 -12.20 39.43
N THR A 36 12.31 -12.42 40.65
CA THR A 36 12.93 -13.36 41.59
C THR A 36 12.74 -14.80 41.14
N ALA A 37 11.58 -15.15 40.57
CA ALA A 37 11.32 -16.47 40.01
C ALA A 37 12.29 -16.81 38.86
N PHE A 38 12.72 -15.83 38.04
CA PHE A 38 13.77 -16.04 37.04
C PHE A 38 15.08 -16.51 37.68
N GLN A 39 15.48 -15.91 38.81
CA GLN A 39 16.71 -16.29 39.49
C GLN A 39 16.63 -17.70 40.08
N VAL A 40 15.45 -18.10 40.57
CA VAL A 40 15.21 -19.44 41.09
C VAL A 40 15.31 -20.47 39.96
N ILE A 41 14.60 -20.25 38.85
CA ILE A 41 14.55 -21.21 37.76
C ILE A 41 15.83 -21.24 36.92
N GLY A 42 16.53 -20.11 36.83
CA GLY A 42 17.82 -19.98 36.14
C GLY A 42 18.92 -20.88 36.71
N ARG A 43 18.76 -21.37 37.95
CA ARG A 43 19.67 -22.37 38.55
C ARG A 43 19.47 -23.78 37.95
N GLY A 44 18.28 -24.10 37.45
CA GLY A 44 17.93 -25.40 36.86
C GLY A 44 17.87 -25.40 35.34
N PHE A 45 17.62 -24.25 34.72
CA PHE A 45 17.63 -24.07 33.27
C PHE A 45 18.52 -22.87 32.92
N ALA A 46 19.59 -23.09 32.16
CA ALA A 46 20.40 -21.98 31.64
C ALA A 46 19.53 -21.12 30.69
N ASP A 47 19.43 -19.83 30.98
CA ASP A 47 18.72 -18.82 30.18
C ASP A 47 17.30 -19.24 29.71
N PRO A 48 16.35 -19.43 30.64
CA PRO A 48 15.05 -20.07 30.40
C PRO A 48 14.16 -19.39 29.33
N PHE A 49 14.43 -18.11 29.03
CA PHE A 49 13.70 -17.30 28.06
C PHE A 49 14.63 -16.53 27.12
N LYS A 50 15.86 -17.02 26.92
CA LYS A 50 16.75 -16.49 25.89
C LYS A 50 17.06 -17.56 24.86
N THR A 51 17.16 -17.13 23.62
CA THR A 51 17.77 -17.91 22.53
C THR A 51 19.11 -17.27 22.17
N THR A 52 19.87 -17.91 21.29
CA THR A 52 21.13 -17.35 20.75
C THR A 52 20.96 -15.93 20.23
N ASP A 53 19.78 -15.61 19.69
CA ASP A 53 19.52 -14.37 18.97
C ASP A 53 18.65 -13.37 19.76
N TYR A 54 17.92 -13.81 20.80
CA TYR A 54 16.88 -12.99 21.45
C TYR A 54 16.76 -13.23 22.96
N ASN A 55 16.46 -12.16 23.70
CA ASN A 55 16.08 -12.22 25.12
C ASN A 55 14.59 -11.83 25.27
N TYR A 56 13.77 -12.74 25.80
CA TYR A 56 12.34 -12.55 25.96
C TYR A 56 11.90 -12.23 27.41
N GLU A 57 12.82 -11.94 28.33
CA GLU A 57 12.49 -11.55 29.72
C GLU A 57 11.50 -10.38 29.77
N ARG A 58 11.64 -9.40 28.87
CA ARG A 58 10.70 -8.27 28.75
C ARG A 58 9.29 -8.72 28.37
N ASP A 59 9.16 -9.73 27.52
CA ASP A 59 7.86 -10.25 27.12
C ASP A 59 7.20 -10.99 28.29
N VAL A 60 7.96 -11.74 29.09
CA VAL A 60 7.44 -12.36 30.33
C VAL A 60 6.93 -11.29 31.30
N LEU A 61 7.70 -10.21 31.53
CA LEU A 61 7.25 -9.13 32.42
C LEU A 61 5.99 -8.45 31.88
N ALA A 62 5.93 -8.18 30.57
CA ALA A 62 4.73 -7.64 29.93
C ALA A 62 3.52 -8.58 30.06
N GLY A 63 3.74 -9.89 30.02
CA GLY A 63 2.69 -10.88 30.24
C GLY A 63 2.18 -10.91 31.69
N ALA A 64 3.09 -10.84 32.65
CA ALA A 64 2.73 -10.76 34.06
C ALA A 64 1.95 -9.46 34.37
N GLU A 65 2.32 -8.36 33.72
CA GLU A 65 1.56 -7.11 33.76
C GLU A 65 0.23 -7.22 33.04
N ALA A 66 0.06 -7.99 31.97
CA ALA A 66 -1.26 -8.15 31.37
C ALA A 66 -2.20 -9.01 32.24
N GLY A 67 -1.62 -9.90 33.05
CA GLY A 67 -2.31 -10.72 34.03
C GLY A 67 -3.38 -11.65 33.45
N ARG A 68 -4.26 -12.14 34.33
CA ARG A 68 -5.31 -13.12 33.96
C ARG A 68 -6.31 -12.61 32.91
N ALA A 69 -6.40 -11.30 32.69
CA ALA A 69 -7.28 -10.71 31.68
C ALA A 69 -6.99 -11.24 30.26
N VAL A 70 -5.75 -11.64 29.98
CA VAL A 70 -5.35 -12.23 28.69
C VAL A 70 -6.10 -13.53 28.39
N LEU A 71 -6.40 -14.33 29.42
CA LEU A 71 -7.10 -15.61 29.29
C LEU A 71 -8.59 -15.51 29.65
N ASN A 72 -9.03 -14.37 30.18
CA ASN A 72 -10.39 -14.14 30.65
C ASN A 72 -11.31 -13.50 29.59
N SER A 73 -11.22 -13.93 28.33
CA SER A 73 -11.94 -13.29 27.22
C SER A 73 -13.47 -13.34 27.36
N GLU A 74 -14.00 -14.32 28.11
CA GLU A 74 -15.44 -14.52 28.33
C GLU A 74 -15.89 -14.19 29.78
N GLY A 75 -15.00 -13.60 30.60
CA GLY A 75 -15.32 -13.27 31.99
C GLY A 75 -15.47 -14.49 32.93
N GLN A 76 -15.01 -15.66 32.51
CA GLN A 76 -15.16 -16.94 33.21
C GLN A 76 -14.16 -17.14 34.37
N LEU A 77 -13.10 -16.34 34.47
CA LEU A 77 -12.10 -16.43 35.55
C LEU A 77 -12.47 -15.59 36.77
N GLY A 78 -13.72 -15.72 37.22
CA GLY A 78 -14.30 -14.94 38.32
C GLY A 78 -14.16 -15.58 39.70
N SER A 79 -13.85 -16.88 39.77
CA SER A 79 -13.61 -17.59 41.03
C SER A 79 -12.20 -18.17 41.10
N LYS A 80 -11.75 -18.43 42.33
CA LYS A 80 -10.47 -19.09 42.59
C LYS A 80 -10.36 -20.45 41.91
N GLN A 81 -11.42 -21.25 41.93
CA GLN A 81 -11.43 -22.56 41.29
C GLN A 81 -11.27 -22.45 39.77
N ASP A 82 -11.88 -21.43 39.15
CA ASP A 82 -11.74 -21.18 37.72
C ASP A 82 -10.29 -20.80 37.37
N VAL A 83 -9.65 -19.95 38.18
CA VAL A 83 -8.24 -19.60 37.99
C VAL A 83 -7.31 -20.81 38.18
N LEU A 84 -7.56 -21.66 39.18
CA LEU A 84 -6.80 -22.90 39.38
C LEU A 84 -6.91 -23.85 38.18
N ASN A 85 -8.11 -23.99 37.63
CA ASN A 85 -8.36 -24.79 36.42
C ASN A 85 -7.66 -24.17 35.20
N ALA A 86 -7.66 -22.84 35.08
CA ALA A 86 -6.99 -22.12 34.01
C ALA A 86 -5.47 -22.25 34.09
N ILE A 87 -4.87 -22.18 35.29
CA ILE A 87 -3.44 -22.45 35.52
C ILE A 87 -3.09 -23.84 35.01
N GLY A 88 -3.85 -24.88 35.38
CA GLY A 88 -3.60 -26.24 34.91
C GLY A 88 -3.71 -26.40 33.39
N THR A 89 -4.75 -25.81 32.80
CA THR A 89 -4.95 -25.83 31.35
C THR A 89 -3.81 -25.13 30.61
N GLU A 90 -3.40 -23.96 31.10
CA GLU A 90 -2.33 -23.16 30.53
C GLU A 90 -0.98 -23.86 30.65
N MET A 91 -0.70 -24.50 31.78
CA MET A 91 0.52 -25.29 31.97
C MET A 91 0.63 -26.40 30.93
N GLN A 92 -0.44 -27.17 30.73
CA GLN A 92 -0.45 -28.25 29.74
C GLN A 92 -0.34 -27.72 28.30
N LEU A 93 -1.02 -26.60 28.01
CA LEU A 93 -0.94 -25.92 26.71
C LEU A 93 0.49 -25.47 26.39
N LEU A 94 1.11 -24.70 27.28
CA LEU A 94 2.46 -24.18 27.07
C LEU A 94 3.50 -25.30 27.03
N ARG A 95 3.31 -26.36 27.80
CA ARG A 95 4.16 -27.56 27.73
C ARG A 95 4.11 -28.23 26.36
N GLU A 96 2.92 -28.41 25.78
CA GLU A 96 2.74 -28.95 24.44
C GLU A 96 3.31 -28.02 23.35
N VAL A 97 3.10 -26.70 23.48
CA VAL A 97 3.68 -25.70 22.58
C VAL A 97 5.21 -25.78 22.59
N ARG A 98 5.83 -25.88 23.78
CA ARG A 98 7.29 -25.98 23.93
C ARG A 98 7.85 -27.24 23.28
N LYS A 99 7.12 -28.35 23.29
CA LYS A 99 7.54 -29.58 22.57
C LYS A 99 7.60 -29.37 21.05
N ARG A 100 6.80 -28.44 20.51
CA ARG A 100 6.71 -28.12 19.07
C ARG A 100 7.71 -27.05 18.62
N GLY A 101 8.44 -26.42 19.55
CA GLY A 101 9.43 -25.41 19.20
C GLY A 101 10.00 -24.66 20.41
N SER A 102 11.08 -23.93 20.20
CA SER A 102 11.95 -23.38 21.26
C SER A 102 11.39 -22.21 22.10
N GLY A 103 10.08 -21.96 22.12
CA GLY A 103 9.47 -20.88 22.92
C GLY A 103 9.87 -19.48 22.44
N GLY A 104 9.02 -18.85 21.62
CA GLY A 104 9.24 -17.48 21.13
C GLY A 104 8.71 -16.39 22.07
N SER A 105 8.73 -15.14 21.60
CA SER A 105 8.24 -13.96 22.33
C SER A 105 6.82 -14.13 22.92
N TYR A 106 5.88 -14.71 22.16
CA TYR A 106 4.53 -14.95 22.68
C TYR A 106 4.46 -16.05 23.75
N PHE A 107 5.31 -17.08 23.64
CA PHE A 107 5.42 -18.12 24.68
C PHE A 107 5.91 -17.50 26.00
N ALA A 108 6.95 -16.67 25.92
CA ALA A 108 7.46 -15.92 27.08
C ALA A 108 6.38 -15.01 27.69
N TYR A 109 5.65 -14.27 26.84
CA TYR A 109 4.50 -13.48 27.28
C TYR A 109 3.45 -14.31 28.03
N ARG A 110 3.08 -15.48 27.50
CA ARG A 110 2.11 -16.37 28.15
C ARG A 110 2.64 -17.00 29.44
N MET A 111 3.94 -17.27 29.54
CA MET A 111 4.60 -17.67 30.79
C MET A 111 4.54 -16.59 31.86
N GLY A 112 4.57 -15.31 31.46
CA GLY A 112 4.31 -14.17 32.33
C GLY A 112 2.87 -14.12 32.85
N VAL A 113 1.89 -14.30 31.95
CA VAL A 113 0.46 -14.37 32.31
C VAL A 113 0.22 -15.50 33.31
N LEU A 114 0.81 -16.67 33.06
CA LEU A 114 0.75 -17.82 33.95
C LEU A 114 1.38 -17.53 35.31
N ALA A 115 2.50 -16.80 35.35
CA ALA A 115 3.13 -16.36 36.59
C ALA A 115 2.22 -15.44 37.41
N SER A 116 1.54 -14.50 36.76
CA SER A 116 0.55 -13.64 37.43
C SER A 116 -0.61 -14.44 38.03
N MET A 117 -1.17 -15.41 37.30
CA MET A 117 -2.24 -16.24 37.86
C MET A 117 -1.76 -17.06 39.06
N ALA A 118 -0.55 -17.63 38.98
CA ALA A 118 0.01 -18.41 40.07
C ALA A 118 0.29 -17.56 41.32
N SER A 119 0.86 -16.35 41.16
CA SER A 119 1.06 -15.43 42.28
C SER A 119 -0.25 -14.89 42.84
N ASP A 120 -1.25 -14.65 41.98
CA ASP A 120 -2.57 -14.17 42.39
C ASP A 120 -3.26 -15.15 43.33
N VAL A 121 -3.21 -16.45 43.01
CA VAL A 121 -3.80 -17.48 43.88
C VAL A 121 -3.12 -17.55 45.25
N MET A 122 -1.83 -17.18 45.31
CA MET A 122 -1.02 -17.17 46.53
C MET A 122 -1.22 -15.94 47.43
N PHE A 123 -2.17 -15.06 47.11
CA PHE A 123 -2.51 -13.92 47.95
C PHE A 123 -3.91 -14.07 48.58
N PRO A 124 -4.06 -13.94 49.92
CA PRO A 124 -5.31 -14.24 50.61
C PRO A 124 -6.52 -13.39 50.23
N LEU A 125 -6.31 -12.17 49.71
CA LEU A 125 -7.38 -11.20 49.43
C LEU A 125 -7.76 -11.09 47.94
N THR A 126 -7.19 -11.93 47.07
CA THR A 126 -7.34 -11.83 45.60
C THR A 126 -8.77 -11.96 45.08
N PHE A 127 -9.58 -12.78 45.75
CA PHE A 127 -10.89 -13.18 45.28
C PHE A 127 -12.02 -12.60 46.15
N GLU A 128 -11.74 -11.53 46.88
CA GLU A 128 -12.77 -10.78 47.61
C GLU A 128 -13.78 -10.17 46.63
N LYS A 129 -15.07 -10.40 46.92
CA LYS A 129 -16.18 -10.00 46.03
C LYS A 129 -16.93 -8.77 46.53
N ASP A 130 -16.83 -8.47 47.81
CA ASP A 130 -17.52 -7.33 48.41
C ASP A 130 -16.65 -6.06 48.31
N THR A 131 -17.32 -4.90 48.40
CA THR A 131 -16.63 -3.61 48.24
C THR A 131 -15.64 -3.34 49.37
N ALA A 132 -15.88 -3.87 50.57
CA ALA A 132 -14.97 -3.70 51.70
C ALA A 132 -13.70 -4.56 51.52
N GLY A 133 -13.84 -5.84 51.18
CA GLY A 133 -12.71 -6.72 50.88
C GLY A 133 -11.87 -6.21 49.70
N ALA A 134 -12.48 -5.72 48.63
CA ALA A 134 -11.74 -5.14 47.50
C ALA A 134 -10.95 -3.87 47.86
N ARG A 135 -11.46 -3.04 48.78
CA ARG A 135 -10.73 -1.87 49.30
C ARG A 135 -9.57 -2.29 50.19
N LEU A 136 -9.79 -3.28 51.05
CA LEU A 136 -8.74 -3.84 51.91
C LEU A 136 -7.61 -4.44 51.07
N ALA A 137 -7.94 -5.27 50.08
CA ALA A 137 -6.97 -5.86 49.15
C ALA A 137 -6.06 -4.78 48.55
N LYS A 138 -6.67 -3.72 47.99
CA LYS A 138 -5.93 -2.59 47.42
C LYS A 138 -5.05 -1.86 48.43
N GLN A 139 -5.53 -1.63 49.65
CA GLN A 139 -4.72 -0.99 50.70
C GLN A 139 -3.51 -1.84 51.07
N VAL A 140 -3.70 -3.16 51.22
CA VAL A 140 -2.63 -4.10 51.53
C VAL A 140 -1.62 -4.17 50.37
N GLU A 141 -2.09 -4.22 49.13
CA GLU A 141 -1.25 -4.19 47.92
C GLU A 141 -0.37 -2.93 47.85
N ASP A 142 -0.98 -1.75 48.03
CA ASP A 142 -0.28 -0.46 48.01
C ASP A 142 0.79 -0.39 49.10
N ASP A 143 0.50 -0.92 50.29
CA ASP A 143 1.44 -0.92 51.41
C ASP A 143 2.57 -1.94 51.23
N ILE A 144 2.30 -3.11 50.62
CA ILE A 144 3.33 -4.07 50.22
C ILE A 144 4.30 -3.43 49.22
N ASP A 145 3.79 -2.71 48.22
CA ASP A 145 4.63 -2.04 47.21
C ASP A 145 5.53 -0.96 47.83
N LYS A 146 5.01 -0.17 48.78
CA LYS A 146 5.80 0.84 49.50
C LYS A 146 6.94 0.22 50.31
N HIS A 147 6.73 -0.95 50.88
CA HIS A 147 7.69 -1.59 51.79
C HIS A 147 8.56 -2.65 51.11
N LEU A 148 8.35 -2.95 49.84
CA LEU A 148 9.04 -4.00 49.09
C LEU A 148 10.57 -3.93 49.20
N LYS A 149 11.15 -2.71 49.20
CA LYS A 149 12.61 -2.51 49.33
C LYS A 149 13.19 -3.02 50.65
N SER A 150 12.36 -3.14 51.69
CA SER A 150 12.76 -3.66 53.00
C SER A 150 12.82 -5.19 53.05
N TYR A 151 12.30 -5.88 52.03
CA TYR A 151 12.22 -7.34 52.04
C TYR A 151 13.61 -7.92 51.78
N GLN A 152 14.17 -8.60 52.78
CA GLN A 152 15.35 -9.43 52.59
C GLN A 152 14.92 -10.69 51.83
N SER A 153 15.05 -10.68 50.51
CA SER A 153 14.80 -11.88 49.70
C SER A 153 15.89 -12.92 49.99
N ARG A 154 15.59 -13.86 50.90
CA ARG A 154 16.39 -15.06 51.12
C ARG A 154 15.68 -16.20 50.42
N THR A 155 15.99 -16.40 49.14
CA THR A 155 15.61 -17.64 48.47
C THR A 155 16.39 -18.79 49.11
N LYS A 156 15.81 -19.42 50.15
CA LYS A 156 16.21 -20.77 50.54
C LYS A 156 16.03 -21.59 49.27
N SER A 157 17.10 -22.19 48.75
CA SER A 157 17.07 -22.94 47.49
C SER A 157 15.85 -23.88 47.46
N PRO A 158 14.77 -23.52 46.75
CA PRO A 158 13.58 -24.34 46.77
C PRO A 158 13.88 -25.56 45.91
N ARG A 159 13.58 -26.75 46.42
CA ARG A 159 13.54 -27.94 45.60
C ARG A 159 12.34 -27.78 44.67
N LEU A 160 12.60 -27.45 43.41
CA LEU A 160 11.54 -27.26 42.40
C LEU A 160 10.64 -28.49 42.35
N GLU A 161 9.33 -28.27 42.43
CA GLU A 161 8.31 -29.30 42.45
C GLU A 161 7.62 -29.42 41.09
N TYR A 162 7.42 -30.65 40.63
CA TYR A 162 6.61 -30.91 39.44
C TYR A 162 5.13 -30.97 39.84
N ILE A 163 4.35 -30.00 39.37
CA ILE A 163 2.93 -29.87 39.73
C ILE A 163 2.08 -30.81 38.87
N ARG A 164 1.58 -31.89 39.48
CA ARG A 164 0.66 -32.85 38.83
C ARG A 164 -0.79 -32.38 38.83
N ASN A 165 -1.20 -31.79 39.95
CA ASN A 165 -2.56 -31.30 40.16
C ASN A 165 -2.48 -29.88 40.77
N PRO A 166 -2.70 -28.83 39.97
CA PRO A 166 -2.64 -27.45 40.45
C PRO A 166 -3.60 -27.19 41.61
N ALA A 167 -4.84 -27.67 41.55
CA ALA A 167 -5.81 -27.44 42.62
C ALA A 167 -5.31 -28.00 43.96
N GLN A 168 -4.79 -29.23 43.96
CA GLN A 168 -4.22 -29.84 45.16
C GLN A 168 -2.95 -29.11 45.63
N TYR A 169 -2.05 -28.77 44.70
CA TYR A 169 -0.78 -28.08 45.01
C TYR A 169 -1.03 -26.73 45.69
N PHE A 170 -1.91 -25.90 45.13
CA PHE A 170 -2.23 -24.59 45.70
C PHE A 170 -3.02 -24.74 47.02
N GLN A 171 -4.01 -25.64 47.11
CA GLN A 171 -4.74 -25.86 48.36
C GLN A 171 -3.83 -26.22 49.55
N GLN A 172 -2.78 -27.02 49.33
CA GLN A 172 -1.83 -27.38 50.38
C GLN A 172 -1.03 -26.19 50.90
N ARG A 173 -0.69 -25.23 50.02
CA ARG A 173 0.09 -24.03 50.36
C ARG A 173 -0.75 -22.92 50.99
N GLU A 174 -2.07 -23.05 50.93
CA GLU A 174 -3.03 -22.05 51.39
C GLU A 174 -3.65 -22.38 52.75
N ALA A 175 -3.19 -23.43 53.44
CA ALA A 175 -3.81 -23.92 54.68
C ALA A 175 -3.99 -22.85 55.78
N THR A 176 -3.22 -21.76 55.73
CA THR A 176 -3.25 -20.65 56.69
C THR A 176 -3.92 -19.37 56.15
N PHE A 177 -4.47 -19.38 54.94
CA PHE A 177 -4.96 -18.16 54.29
C PHE A 177 -6.22 -17.58 54.93
N ALA A 178 -7.09 -18.43 55.47
CA ALA A 178 -8.28 -17.98 56.20
C ALA A 178 -7.88 -17.19 57.45
N ASP A 179 -6.91 -17.70 58.22
CA ASP A 179 -6.38 -17.03 59.41
C ASP A 179 -5.64 -15.73 59.04
N ALA A 180 -4.80 -15.79 57.99
CA ALA A 180 -4.08 -14.63 57.48
C ALA A 180 -5.04 -13.50 57.06
N ARG A 181 -6.14 -13.84 56.40
CA ARG A 181 -7.19 -12.88 56.02
C ARG A 181 -7.81 -12.21 57.25
N LEU A 182 -8.24 -12.98 58.25
CA LEU A 182 -8.86 -12.45 59.46
C LEU A 182 -7.90 -11.50 60.22
N LEU A 183 -6.62 -11.83 60.26
CA LEU A 183 -5.60 -10.98 60.87
C LEU A 183 -5.40 -9.66 60.10
N LEU A 184 -5.34 -9.73 58.76
CA LEU A 184 -5.25 -8.53 57.91
C LEU A 184 -6.48 -7.63 58.07
N GLU A 185 -7.69 -8.20 58.05
CA GLU A 185 -8.93 -7.46 58.24
C GLU A 185 -8.94 -6.72 59.59
N ASN A 186 -8.58 -7.42 60.68
CA ASN A 186 -8.55 -6.84 62.02
C ASN A 186 -7.51 -5.73 62.16
N ASP A 187 -6.29 -5.92 61.65
CA ASP A 187 -5.21 -4.93 61.81
C ASP A 187 -5.46 -3.65 61.01
N TYR A 188 -6.02 -3.77 59.80
CA TYR A 188 -6.38 -2.59 59.00
C TYR A 188 -7.62 -1.88 59.55
N ALA A 189 -8.60 -2.62 60.10
CA ALA A 189 -9.74 -2.02 60.78
C ALA A 189 -9.35 -1.30 62.08
N ALA A 190 -8.39 -1.85 62.84
CA ALA A 190 -7.90 -1.29 64.10
C ALA A 190 -6.91 -0.11 63.93
N GLY A 191 -6.50 0.20 62.70
CA GLY A 191 -5.57 1.30 62.38
C GLY A 191 -4.09 0.94 62.47
N SER A 192 -3.74 -0.32 62.80
CA SER A 192 -2.37 -0.83 62.74
C SER A 192 -1.85 -0.96 61.31
N GLY A 193 -2.75 -1.27 60.36
CA GLY A 193 -2.46 -1.35 58.93
C GLY A 193 -1.26 -2.25 58.64
N TYR A 194 -0.32 -1.76 57.81
CA TYR A 194 0.90 -2.50 57.48
C TYR A 194 1.76 -2.87 58.70
N ALA A 195 1.80 -2.02 59.74
CA ALA A 195 2.63 -2.25 60.92
C ALA A 195 2.17 -3.45 61.79
N GLY A 196 0.96 -3.97 61.51
CA GLY A 196 0.47 -5.23 62.08
C GLY A 196 1.03 -6.46 61.37
N TYR A 197 0.16 -7.46 61.18
CA TYR A 197 0.46 -8.76 60.60
C TYR A 197 1.16 -8.68 59.24
N ALA A 198 0.75 -7.75 58.37
CA ALA A 198 1.29 -7.58 57.02
C ALA A 198 2.82 -7.40 57.02
N SER A 199 3.39 -6.57 57.90
CA SER A 199 4.85 -6.34 57.97
C SER A 199 5.66 -7.63 58.16
N SER A 200 5.12 -8.59 58.91
CA SER A 200 5.79 -9.87 59.19
C SER A 200 5.44 -10.96 58.19
N ALA A 201 4.22 -10.95 57.66
CA ALA A 201 3.69 -12.01 56.81
C ALA A 201 3.97 -11.79 55.31
N SER A 202 3.96 -10.54 54.84
CA SER A 202 4.13 -10.21 53.42
C SER A 202 5.44 -10.72 52.81
N PRO A 203 6.62 -10.67 53.48
CA PRO A 203 7.83 -11.29 52.95
C PRO A 203 7.69 -12.81 52.74
N ALA A 204 7.03 -13.51 53.66
CA ALA A 204 6.81 -14.95 53.56
C ALA A 204 5.79 -15.31 52.46
N MET A 205 4.71 -14.54 52.34
CA MET A 205 3.73 -14.69 51.25
C MET A 205 4.40 -14.46 49.89
N MET A 206 5.21 -13.41 49.76
CA MET A 206 5.94 -13.12 48.53
C MET A 206 6.91 -14.24 48.16
N GLN A 207 7.66 -14.78 49.13
CA GLN A 207 8.55 -15.93 48.92
C GLN A 207 7.75 -17.16 48.45
N SER A 208 6.58 -17.42 49.04
CA SER A 208 5.71 -18.52 48.63
C SER A 208 5.18 -18.34 47.20
N SER A 209 4.82 -17.11 46.81
CA SER A 209 4.45 -16.77 45.43
C SER A 209 5.59 -16.98 44.44
N VAL A 210 6.82 -16.59 44.80
CA VAL A 210 8.02 -16.82 43.97
C VAL A 210 8.25 -18.31 43.75
N GLU A 211 8.12 -19.12 44.79
CA GLU A 211 8.24 -20.59 44.70
C GLU A 211 7.15 -21.19 43.82
N ALA A 212 5.89 -20.78 44.01
CA ALA A 212 4.78 -21.25 43.19
C ALA A 212 4.97 -20.91 41.70
N VAL A 213 5.40 -19.69 41.39
CA VAL A 213 5.71 -19.28 40.00
C VAL A 213 6.86 -20.13 39.45
N ALA A 214 7.92 -20.36 40.22
CA ALA A 214 9.06 -21.16 39.79
C ALA A 214 8.68 -22.63 39.56
N ASP A 215 7.83 -23.23 40.39
CA ASP A 215 7.35 -24.61 40.24
C ASP A 215 6.43 -24.76 39.02
N VAL A 216 5.54 -23.79 38.78
CA VAL A 216 4.69 -23.74 37.58
C VAL A 216 5.54 -23.65 36.32
N TRP A 217 6.52 -22.74 36.29
CA TRP A 217 7.44 -22.64 35.15
C TRP A 217 8.30 -23.88 34.99
N PHE A 218 8.81 -24.47 36.08
CA PHE A 218 9.58 -25.71 36.06
C PHE A 218 8.76 -26.83 35.43
N THR A 219 7.49 -26.94 35.81
CA THR A 219 6.56 -27.93 35.27
C THR A 219 6.33 -27.74 33.77
N VAL A 220 6.22 -26.51 33.27
CA VAL A 220 6.10 -26.25 31.82
C VAL A 220 7.41 -26.55 31.08
N MET A 221 8.55 -26.18 31.67
CA MET A 221 9.84 -26.21 30.99
C MET A 221 10.55 -27.55 31.00
N ARG A 222 10.19 -28.45 31.92
CA ARG A 222 10.78 -29.78 32.04
C ARG A 222 10.60 -30.58 30.74
N PRO A 223 11.68 -31.08 30.10
CA PRO A 223 11.58 -31.83 28.84
C PRO A 223 10.79 -33.15 28.97
N GLU A 224 10.98 -33.85 30.09
CA GLU A 224 10.35 -35.13 30.37
C GLU A 224 8.89 -34.92 30.81
N GLY A 225 7.96 -35.53 30.07
CA GLY A 225 6.55 -35.68 30.44
C GLY A 225 6.36 -36.48 31.69
N ASP A 226 5.27 -36.20 32.40
CA ASP A 226 4.70 -37.19 33.29
C ASP A 226 3.67 -38.02 32.54
N SER A 227 3.48 -39.29 32.92
CA SER A 227 2.45 -40.14 32.32
C SER A 227 1.03 -39.62 32.59
N SER A 228 0.85 -38.74 33.58
CA SER A 228 -0.41 -38.05 33.85
C SER A 228 -0.65 -36.79 33.01
N ASP A 229 0.28 -36.38 32.15
CA ASP A 229 0.11 -35.17 31.32
C ASP A 229 -0.99 -35.38 30.27
N VAL A 230 -2.01 -34.53 30.31
CA VAL A 230 -3.13 -34.57 29.36
C VAL A 230 -2.81 -33.65 28.17
N LYS A 231 -2.89 -34.20 26.95
CA LYS A 231 -2.70 -33.41 25.73
C LYS A 231 -3.80 -32.34 25.62
N PRO A 232 -3.46 -31.06 25.38
CA PRO A 232 -4.43 -30.00 25.12
C PRO A 232 -5.30 -30.32 23.89
N SER A 233 -6.52 -29.77 23.87
CA SER A 233 -7.40 -29.90 22.70
C SER A 233 -6.82 -29.16 21.48
N ASP A 234 -7.11 -29.66 20.28
CA ASP A 234 -6.68 -29.02 19.03
C ASP A 234 -7.24 -27.59 18.89
N LYS A 235 -8.42 -27.33 19.47
CA LYS A 235 -9.00 -25.99 19.58
C LYS A 235 -8.10 -25.05 20.38
N SER A 236 -7.57 -25.50 21.52
CA SER A 236 -6.70 -24.70 22.38
C SER A 236 -5.36 -24.41 21.71
N LEU A 237 -4.79 -25.41 21.04
CA LEU A 237 -3.57 -25.24 20.24
C LEU A 237 -3.80 -24.27 19.08
N THR A 238 -4.89 -24.45 18.34
CA THR A 238 -5.29 -23.53 17.24
C THR A 238 -5.38 -22.09 17.75
N ALA A 239 -6.10 -21.87 18.87
CA ALA A 239 -6.24 -20.55 19.45
C ALA A 239 -4.88 -19.96 19.86
N TYR A 240 -4.01 -20.75 20.50
CA TYR A 240 -2.68 -20.31 20.90
C TYR A 240 -1.84 -19.86 19.69
N PHE A 241 -1.72 -20.70 18.67
CA PHE A 241 -0.87 -20.39 17.51
C PHE A 241 -1.47 -19.29 16.63
N THR A 242 -2.80 -19.13 16.62
CA THR A 242 -3.47 -17.97 16.02
C THR A 242 -3.05 -16.69 16.73
N GLU A 243 -3.18 -16.63 18.07
CA GLU A 243 -2.78 -15.46 18.83
C GLU A 243 -1.27 -15.19 18.75
N GLN A 244 -0.45 -16.23 18.60
CA GLN A 244 0.99 -16.05 18.41
C GLN A 244 1.29 -15.24 17.15
N VAL A 245 0.65 -15.56 16.02
CA VAL A 245 0.80 -14.79 14.77
C VAL A 245 0.29 -13.36 14.95
N VAL A 246 -0.90 -13.23 15.55
CA VAL A 246 -1.52 -11.92 15.81
C VAL A 246 -0.64 -11.05 16.71
N TYR A 247 -0.04 -11.62 17.75
CA TYR A 247 0.85 -10.91 18.68
C TYR A 247 2.09 -10.37 17.96
N GLN A 248 2.68 -11.16 17.05
CA GLN A 248 3.83 -10.70 16.27
C GLN A 248 3.47 -9.54 15.33
N LEU A 249 2.31 -9.64 14.67
CA LEU A 249 1.85 -8.60 13.72
C LEU A 249 1.37 -7.33 14.43
N ARG A 250 0.59 -7.46 15.50
CA ARG A 250 -0.07 -6.31 16.15
C ARG A 250 0.77 -5.66 17.23
N THR A 251 1.41 -6.47 18.08
CA THR A 251 2.16 -5.99 19.26
C THR A 251 3.63 -5.78 18.93
N LYS A 252 4.28 -6.79 18.35
CA LYS A 252 5.73 -6.73 18.06
C LYS A 252 6.04 -6.01 16.73
N LYS A 253 5.02 -5.81 15.89
CA LYS A 253 5.14 -5.23 14.54
C LYS A 253 6.26 -5.90 13.72
N ASN A 254 6.37 -7.22 13.81
CA ASN A 254 7.46 -7.98 13.20
C ASN A 254 6.90 -9.04 12.25
N LEU A 255 6.90 -8.72 10.94
CA LEU A 255 6.38 -9.59 9.89
C LEU A 255 7.16 -10.91 9.78
N ARG A 256 8.49 -10.86 9.85
CA ARG A 256 9.35 -12.04 9.72
C ARG A 256 9.09 -13.07 10.83
N GLU A 257 8.95 -12.62 12.07
CA GLU A 257 8.62 -13.51 13.18
C GLU A 257 7.14 -13.96 13.13
N ALA A 258 6.24 -13.14 12.57
CA ALA A 258 4.86 -13.56 12.31
C ALA A 258 4.79 -14.69 11.28
N GLU A 259 5.56 -14.63 10.19
CA GLU A 259 5.65 -15.71 9.20
C GLU A 259 6.24 -16.99 9.80
N ARG A 260 7.24 -16.86 10.68
CA ARG A 260 7.80 -18.01 11.41
C ARG A 260 6.77 -18.64 12.34
N ALA A 261 6.02 -17.83 13.09
CA ALA A 261 4.91 -18.30 13.91
C ALA A 261 3.80 -18.94 13.07
N TYR A 262 3.53 -18.40 11.88
CA TYR A 262 2.52 -18.92 10.98
C TYR A 262 2.83 -20.34 10.51
N LYS A 263 4.11 -20.69 10.30
CA LYS A 263 4.50 -22.07 9.95
C LYS A 263 4.04 -23.07 11.01
N GLN A 264 4.18 -22.72 12.28
CA GLN A 264 3.72 -23.56 13.40
C GLN A 264 2.19 -23.68 13.44
N PHE A 265 1.47 -22.59 13.14
CA PHE A 265 0.02 -22.61 12.96
C PHE A 265 -0.41 -23.53 11.81
N ALA A 266 0.24 -23.43 10.65
CA ALA A 266 -0.08 -24.21 9.46
C ALA A 266 0.14 -25.72 9.66
N GLU A 267 1.15 -26.11 10.45
CA GLU A 267 1.42 -27.51 10.80
C GLU A 267 0.28 -28.18 11.58
N LEU A 268 -0.57 -27.41 12.26
CA LEU A 268 -1.75 -27.94 12.95
C LEU A 268 -2.80 -28.49 11.98
N LYS A 269 -2.79 -28.04 10.72
CA LYS A 269 -3.83 -28.36 9.71
C LYS A 269 -5.24 -28.12 10.26
N THR A 270 -5.41 -27.01 10.98
CA THR A 270 -6.68 -26.66 11.61
C THR A 270 -7.76 -26.38 10.56
N THR A 271 -9.01 -26.74 10.88
CA THR A 271 -10.20 -26.45 10.06
C THR A 271 -10.98 -25.25 10.61
N SER A 272 -10.37 -24.45 11.48
CA SER A 272 -11.00 -23.29 12.09
C SER A 272 -11.05 -22.09 11.13
N LEU A 273 -12.22 -21.84 10.54
CA LEU A 273 -12.48 -20.63 9.75
C LEU A 273 -12.11 -19.36 10.52
N ALA A 274 -12.54 -19.26 11.79
CA ALA A 274 -12.29 -18.10 12.64
C ALA A 274 -10.80 -17.81 12.86
N ALA A 275 -9.96 -18.85 12.88
CA ALA A 275 -8.50 -18.68 13.00
C ALA A 275 -7.91 -18.04 11.74
N TYR A 276 -8.25 -18.55 10.56
CA TYR A 276 -7.81 -17.98 9.28
C TYR A 276 -8.33 -16.56 9.08
N ASP A 277 -9.60 -16.31 9.43
CA ASP A 277 -10.17 -14.95 9.38
C ASP A 277 -9.39 -13.98 10.28
N LYS A 278 -9.13 -14.36 11.52
CA LYS A 278 -8.39 -13.53 12.48
C LYS A 278 -6.94 -13.28 12.06
N ILE A 279 -6.27 -14.27 11.48
CA ILE A 279 -4.92 -14.11 10.93
C ILE A 279 -4.95 -13.18 9.70
N GLY A 280 -5.92 -13.35 8.81
CA GLY A 280 -6.15 -12.47 7.67
C GLY A 280 -6.31 -11.02 8.10
N ASP A 281 -7.18 -10.76 9.09
CA ASP A 281 -7.37 -9.43 9.67
C ASP A 281 -6.08 -8.84 10.24
N ALA A 282 -5.25 -9.66 10.90
CA ALA A 282 -3.99 -9.20 11.47
C ALA A 282 -2.96 -8.84 10.40
N PHE A 283 -2.85 -9.63 9.32
CA PHE A 283 -1.98 -9.29 8.19
C PHE A 283 -2.49 -8.07 7.43
N TYR A 284 -3.80 -7.94 7.23
CA TYR A 284 -4.38 -6.80 6.53
C TYR A 284 -4.13 -5.49 7.29
N ALA A 285 -4.32 -5.52 8.61
CA ALA A 285 -4.04 -4.40 9.50
C ALA A 285 -2.54 -4.08 9.64
N PHE A 286 -1.65 -4.99 9.26
CA PHE A 286 -0.20 -4.75 9.26
C PHE A 286 0.22 -3.76 8.17
N GLY A 287 -0.43 -3.80 6.99
CA GLY A 287 -0.21 -2.85 5.90
C GLY A 287 0.05 -3.52 4.55
N GLY A 288 0.69 -2.78 3.63
CA GLY A 288 0.93 -3.22 2.25
C GLY A 288 1.65 -4.57 2.16
N GLU A 289 2.69 -4.78 2.96
CA GLU A 289 3.48 -6.01 3.01
C GLU A 289 2.67 -7.24 3.45
N GLY A 290 1.64 -7.05 4.28
CA GLY A 290 0.78 -8.14 4.76
C GLY A 290 -0.45 -8.37 3.89
N ARG A 291 -0.76 -7.48 2.94
CA ARG A 291 -2.06 -7.46 2.25
C ARG A 291 -2.31 -8.70 1.41
N ASP A 292 -1.33 -9.13 0.62
CA ASP A 292 -1.45 -10.33 -0.21
C ASP A 292 -1.65 -11.57 0.64
N ARG A 293 -0.93 -11.64 1.78
CA ARG A 293 -1.10 -12.72 2.73
C ARG A 293 -2.50 -12.72 3.35
N ALA A 294 -3.01 -11.55 3.71
CA ALA A 294 -4.36 -11.43 4.25
C ALA A 294 -5.43 -11.96 3.30
N VAL A 295 -5.34 -11.60 2.02
CA VAL A 295 -6.26 -12.09 0.98
C VAL A 295 -6.16 -13.61 0.84
N GLN A 296 -4.95 -14.18 0.88
CA GLN A 296 -4.76 -15.63 0.87
C GLN A 296 -5.44 -16.29 2.08
N GLU A 297 -5.30 -15.75 3.29
CA GLU A 297 -5.92 -16.35 4.47
C GLU A 297 -7.44 -16.22 4.50
N TRP A 298 -8.00 -15.10 4.07
CA TRP A 298 -9.44 -14.97 3.87
C TRP A 298 -9.95 -15.94 2.81
N THR A 299 -9.19 -16.14 1.72
CA THR A 299 -9.55 -17.14 0.70
C THR A 299 -9.49 -18.56 1.27
N ASN A 300 -8.47 -18.89 2.06
CA ASN A 300 -8.37 -20.17 2.76
C ASN A 300 -9.56 -20.37 3.71
N ALA A 301 -9.95 -19.33 4.45
CA ALA A 301 -11.10 -19.35 5.34
C ALA A 301 -12.40 -19.71 4.59
N LEU A 302 -12.60 -19.23 3.36
CA LEU A 302 -13.75 -19.57 2.53
C LEU A 302 -13.76 -21.01 2.00
N THR A 303 -12.64 -21.73 2.07
CA THR A 303 -12.62 -23.17 1.77
C THR A 303 -13.18 -24.03 2.91
N LEU A 304 -13.28 -23.43 4.12
CA LEU A 304 -13.69 -24.13 5.34
C LEU A 304 -15.17 -23.87 5.68
N PRO A 305 -15.90 -24.86 6.22
CA PRO A 305 -17.24 -24.63 6.75
C PRO A 305 -17.19 -23.85 8.07
N GLY A 306 -18.18 -23.00 8.31
CA GLY A 306 -18.33 -22.33 9.61
C GLY A 306 -19.22 -21.08 9.57
N PRO A 307 -19.70 -20.62 10.75
CA PRO A 307 -20.31 -19.30 10.87
C PRO A 307 -19.25 -18.22 10.56
N GLY A 308 -19.64 -17.14 9.88
CA GLY A 308 -18.74 -16.03 9.53
C GLY A 308 -18.21 -16.03 8.09
N ARG A 309 -18.56 -17.02 7.25
CA ARG A 309 -18.22 -17.01 5.81
C ARG A 309 -18.65 -15.72 5.10
N ASN A 310 -19.87 -15.24 5.40
CA ASN A 310 -20.40 -14.00 4.83
C ASN A 310 -19.56 -12.79 5.22
N ASP A 311 -19.02 -12.74 6.44
CA ASP A 311 -18.19 -11.63 6.89
C ASP A 311 -16.84 -11.64 6.16
N VAL A 312 -16.24 -12.82 5.97
CA VAL A 312 -15.01 -12.98 5.17
C VAL A 312 -15.25 -12.59 3.70
N MET A 313 -16.38 -12.99 3.12
CA MET A 313 -16.79 -12.58 1.77
C MET A 313 -16.90 -11.06 1.66
N LYS A 314 -17.51 -10.39 2.63
CA LYS A 314 -17.57 -8.92 2.68
C LYS A 314 -16.19 -8.27 2.78
N LYS A 315 -15.26 -8.83 3.57
CA LYS A 315 -13.87 -8.34 3.65
C LYS A 315 -13.15 -8.43 2.30
N LEU A 316 -13.28 -9.56 1.60
CA LEU A 316 -12.72 -9.75 0.27
C LEU A 316 -13.38 -8.82 -0.76
N SER A 317 -14.71 -8.67 -0.71
CA SER A 317 -15.44 -7.72 -1.54
C SER A 317 -14.90 -6.30 -1.36
N GLN A 318 -14.79 -5.85 -0.11
CA GLN A 318 -14.27 -4.52 0.21
C GLN A 318 -12.81 -4.32 -0.25
N HIS A 319 -11.97 -5.35 -0.12
CA HIS A 319 -10.59 -5.30 -0.60
C HIS A 319 -10.53 -5.05 -2.11
N TYR A 320 -11.24 -5.86 -2.90
CA TYR A 320 -11.26 -5.70 -4.36
C TYR A 320 -11.96 -4.41 -4.80
N LEU A 321 -13.01 -3.98 -4.10
CA LEU A 321 -13.65 -2.68 -4.32
C LEU A 321 -12.65 -1.52 -4.17
N ASN A 322 -11.82 -1.55 -3.12
CA ASN A 322 -10.80 -0.54 -2.90
C ASN A 322 -9.70 -0.56 -3.96
N LEU A 323 -9.27 -1.76 -4.41
CA LEU A 323 -8.34 -1.89 -5.53
C LEU A 323 -8.94 -1.32 -6.83
N GLY A 324 -10.20 -1.63 -7.13
CA GLY A 324 -10.90 -1.09 -8.28
C GLY A 324 -10.97 0.43 -8.26
N LYS A 325 -11.33 1.03 -7.12
CA LYS A 325 -11.32 2.50 -6.93
C LYS A 325 -9.95 3.11 -7.16
N ALA A 326 -8.87 2.44 -6.72
CA ALA A 326 -7.52 2.93 -6.93
C ALA A 326 -7.13 2.93 -8.43
N TYR A 327 -7.49 1.88 -9.18
CA TYR A 327 -7.28 1.84 -10.63
C TYR A 327 -8.14 2.87 -11.37
N LEU A 328 -9.40 3.03 -10.98
CA LEU A 328 -10.30 4.03 -11.56
C LEU A 328 -9.77 5.46 -11.34
N ALA A 329 -9.28 5.77 -10.15
CA ALA A 329 -8.67 7.06 -9.84
C ALA A 329 -7.33 7.31 -10.56
N ALA A 330 -6.65 6.25 -11.01
CA ALA A 330 -5.42 6.35 -11.80
C ALA A 330 -5.68 6.55 -13.30
N ALA A 331 -6.82 6.08 -13.81
CA ALA A 331 -7.18 6.11 -15.22
C ALA A 331 -7.18 7.49 -15.91
N PRO A 332 -7.61 8.60 -15.29
CA PRO A 332 -7.67 9.90 -15.97
C PRO A 332 -6.32 10.64 -16.01
N LYS A 333 -5.25 10.08 -15.44
CA LYS A 333 -3.94 10.74 -15.39
C LYS A 333 -3.28 10.72 -16.78
N PRO A 334 -2.50 11.76 -17.15
CA PRO A 334 -1.66 11.72 -18.34
C PRO A 334 -0.76 10.47 -18.30
N ASN A 335 -0.66 9.74 -19.41
CA ASN A 335 0.08 8.48 -19.53
C ASN A 335 -0.41 7.34 -18.60
N ALA A 336 -1.68 7.34 -18.18
CA ALA A 336 -2.24 6.23 -17.42
C ALA A 336 -2.08 4.90 -18.20
N PRO A 337 -1.74 3.78 -17.51
CA PRO A 337 -1.68 2.48 -18.15
C PRO A 337 -2.98 2.15 -18.88
N LYS A 338 -2.89 1.61 -20.11
CA LYS A 338 -4.05 1.20 -20.93
C LYS A 338 -5.00 0.27 -20.19
N ASP A 339 -4.45 -0.55 -19.29
CA ASP A 339 -5.20 -1.53 -18.52
C ASP A 339 -5.81 -0.97 -17.22
N SER A 340 -5.72 0.34 -16.95
CA SER A 340 -6.26 0.92 -15.71
C SER A 340 -7.78 0.72 -15.59
N LEU A 341 -8.55 1.07 -16.62
CA LEU A 341 -10.00 0.86 -16.62
C LEU A 341 -10.39 -0.62 -16.68
N PRO A 342 -9.77 -1.48 -17.52
CA PRO A 342 -9.98 -2.93 -17.47
C PRO A 342 -9.69 -3.55 -16.10
N ASN A 343 -8.59 -3.14 -15.43
CA ASN A 343 -8.26 -3.61 -14.09
C ASN A 343 -9.26 -3.10 -13.06
N ALA A 344 -9.73 -1.85 -13.15
CA ALA A 344 -10.78 -1.34 -12.28
C ALA A 344 -12.04 -2.20 -12.40
N LEU A 345 -12.51 -2.43 -13.63
CA LEU A 345 -13.68 -3.27 -13.93
C LEU A 345 -13.51 -4.68 -13.38
N ALA A 346 -12.38 -5.34 -13.63
CA ALA A 346 -12.11 -6.69 -13.14
C ALA A 346 -12.16 -6.78 -11.61
N ASN A 347 -11.64 -5.75 -10.91
CA ASN A 347 -11.69 -5.69 -9.46
C ASN A 347 -13.11 -5.44 -8.92
N PHE A 348 -13.91 -4.57 -9.56
CA PHE A 348 -15.31 -4.38 -9.16
C PHE A 348 -16.16 -5.62 -9.40
N THR A 349 -15.95 -6.34 -10.51
CA THR A 349 -16.60 -7.62 -10.77
C THR A 349 -16.25 -8.64 -9.69
N LYS A 350 -14.96 -8.79 -9.34
CA LYS A 350 -14.55 -9.64 -8.21
C LYS A 350 -15.20 -9.24 -6.89
N ALA A 351 -15.34 -7.93 -6.63
CA ALA A 351 -16.01 -7.46 -5.43
C ALA A 351 -17.47 -7.93 -5.37
N LEU A 352 -18.18 -7.90 -6.51
CA LEU A 352 -19.56 -8.38 -6.63
C LEU A 352 -19.67 -9.91 -6.59
N GLU A 353 -18.66 -10.65 -7.08
CA GLU A 353 -18.58 -12.11 -6.96
C GLU A 353 -18.54 -12.55 -5.49
N PHE A 354 -17.83 -11.81 -4.63
CA PHE A 354 -17.79 -12.07 -3.19
C PHE A 354 -19.03 -11.53 -2.46
N ASP A 355 -19.58 -10.37 -2.85
CA ASP A 355 -20.80 -9.83 -2.25
C ASP A 355 -21.75 -9.33 -3.33
N GLN A 356 -22.69 -10.20 -3.72
CA GLN A 356 -23.69 -9.89 -4.75
C GLN A 356 -24.67 -8.78 -4.32
N SER A 357 -24.74 -8.45 -3.03
CA SER A 357 -25.59 -7.37 -2.50
C SER A 357 -24.87 -6.01 -2.47
N ASN A 358 -23.63 -5.93 -2.93
CA ASN A 358 -22.85 -4.70 -2.94
C ASN A 358 -23.29 -3.77 -4.08
N GLU A 359 -24.24 -2.88 -3.78
CA GLU A 359 -24.77 -1.89 -4.72
C GLU A 359 -23.68 -0.94 -5.27
N GLU A 360 -22.70 -0.56 -4.45
CA GLU A 360 -21.60 0.32 -4.85
C GLU A 360 -20.73 -0.35 -5.92
N ALA A 361 -20.42 -1.64 -5.78
CA ALA A 361 -19.68 -2.38 -6.80
C ALA A 361 -20.46 -2.42 -8.13
N GLY A 362 -21.78 -2.63 -8.09
CA GLY A 362 -22.65 -2.61 -9.26
C GLY A 362 -22.66 -1.26 -9.98
N GLN A 363 -22.74 -0.15 -9.23
CA GLN A 363 -22.68 1.20 -9.79
C GLN A 363 -21.32 1.45 -10.46
N LEU A 364 -20.22 1.13 -9.79
CA LEU A 364 -18.86 1.35 -10.30
C LEU A 364 -18.56 0.48 -11.54
N ILE A 365 -19.16 -0.72 -11.66
CA ILE A 365 -19.08 -1.53 -12.89
C ILE A 365 -19.69 -0.76 -14.07
N ASN A 366 -20.92 -0.25 -13.91
CA ASN A 366 -21.61 0.49 -14.98
C ASN A 366 -20.85 1.76 -15.36
N GLU A 367 -20.40 2.54 -14.36
CA GLU A 367 -19.61 3.76 -14.59
C GLU A 367 -18.29 3.45 -15.33
N THR A 368 -17.58 2.39 -14.92
CA THR A 368 -16.32 2.00 -15.57
C THR A 368 -16.55 1.53 -16.99
N GLN A 369 -17.64 0.81 -17.28
CA GLN A 369 -17.99 0.41 -18.65
C GLN A 369 -18.28 1.62 -19.55
N ILE A 370 -18.98 2.63 -19.04
CA ILE A 370 -19.20 3.89 -19.76
C ILE A 370 -17.85 4.55 -20.06
N GLN A 371 -16.96 4.68 -19.08
CA GLN A 371 -15.63 5.29 -19.29
C GLN A 371 -14.77 4.52 -20.29
N ILE A 372 -14.83 3.18 -20.29
CA ILE A 372 -14.14 2.34 -21.29
C ILE A 372 -14.71 2.66 -22.68
N SER A 373 -16.04 2.65 -22.83
CA SER A 373 -16.68 2.94 -24.11
C SER A 373 -16.36 4.34 -24.63
N GLU A 374 -16.41 5.35 -23.78
CA GLU A 374 -16.05 6.72 -24.14
C GLU A 374 -14.58 6.86 -24.55
N ARG A 375 -13.66 6.20 -23.82
CA ARG A 375 -12.24 6.18 -24.17
C ARG A 375 -11.99 5.48 -25.51
N ASP A 376 -12.68 4.37 -25.76
CA ASP A 376 -12.58 3.65 -27.03
C ASP A 376 -13.12 4.48 -28.20
N GLN A 377 -14.22 5.23 -27.99
CA GLN A 377 -14.73 6.19 -28.99
C GLN A 377 -13.73 7.31 -29.28
N ARG A 378 -13.07 7.87 -28.25
CA ARG A 378 -12.02 8.88 -28.44
C ARG A 378 -10.80 8.31 -29.18
N LEU A 379 -10.41 7.08 -28.87
CA LEU A 379 -9.34 6.38 -29.59
C LEU A 379 -9.71 6.17 -31.06
N GLU A 380 -10.93 5.71 -31.35
CA GLU A 380 -11.41 5.53 -32.72
C GLU A 380 -11.44 6.86 -33.48
N LEU A 381 -11.85 7.96 -32.83
CA LEU A 381 -11.80 9.29 -33.41
C LEU A 381 -10.36 9.71 -33.75
N ALA A 382 -9.40 9.47 -32.86
CA ALA A 382 -7.99 9.75 -33.12
C ALA A 382 -7.46 8.95 -34.33
N ILE A 383 -7.79 7.65 -34.41
CA ILE A 383 -7.41 6.78 -35.54
C ILE A 383 -8.05 7.27 -36.85
N ARG A 384 -9.34 7.62 -36.84
CA ARG A 384 -10.03 8.17 -38.03
C ARG A 384 -9.41 9.50 -38.46
N THR A 385 -9.01 10.34 -37.52
CA THR A 385 -8.34 11.62 -37.79
C THR A 385 -6.97 11.42 -38.43
N LEU A 386 -6.16 10.49 -37.91
CA LEU A 386 -4.90 10.08 -38.55
C LEU A 386 -5.10 9.57 -39.97
N SER A 387 -6.07 8.67 -40.18
CA SER A 387 -6.37 8.13 -41.50
C SER A 387 -6.86 9.22 -42.48
N ALA A 388 -7.64 10.18 -42.00
CA ALA A 388 -8.05 11.34 -42.79
C ALA A 388 -6.84 12.20 -43.18
N ALA A 389 -5.91 12.46 -42.26
CA ALA A 389 -4.67 13.18 -42.55
C ALA A 389 -3.84 12.45 -43.62
N GLU A 390 -3.65 11.13 -43.48
CA GLU A 390 -2.94 10.31 -44.47
C GLU A 390 -3.62 10.32 -45.85
N SER A 391 -4.95 10.34 -45.89
CA SER A 391 -5.70 10.46 -47.15
C SER A 391 -5.41 11.80 -47.85
N VAL A 392 -5.35 12.89 -47.08
CA VAL A 392 -4.98 14.21 -47.60
C VAL A 392 -3.52 14.23 -48.06
N VAL A 393 -2.60 13.59 -47.33
CA VAL A 393 -1.20 13.43 -47.76
C VAL A 393 -1.11 12.69 -49.10
N LYS A 394 -1.90 11.63 -49.31
CA LYS A 394 -1.93 10.93 -50.61
C LYS A 394 -2.42 11.82 -51.76
N GLN A 395 -3.41 12.68 -51.51
CA GLN A 395 -3.86 13.66 -52.51
C GLN A 395 -2.79 14.72 -52.80
N ALA A 396 -2.05 15.15 -51.78
CA ALA A 396 -0.92 16.06 -51.93
C ALA A 396 0.22 15.44 -52.76
N GLU A 397 0.51 14.15 -52.53
CA GLU A 397 1.49 13.37 -53.30
C GLU A 397 1.08 13.26 -54.77
N GLN A 398 -0.19 12.96 -55.05
CA GLN A 398 -0.70 12.91 -56.43
C GLN A 398 -0.57 14.27 -57.12
N SER A 399 -0.99 15.35 -56.44
CA SER A 399 -0.88 16.72 -56.96
C SER A 399 0.57 17.12 -57.26
N LYS A 400 1.52 16.66 -56.44
CA LYS A 400 2.95 16.85 -56.67
C LYS A 400 3.43 16.12 -57.93
N VAL A 401 3.01 14.86 -58.12
CA VAL A 401 3.34 14.07 -59.33
C VAL A 401 2.79 14.73 -60.59
N ASP A 402 1.57 15.26 -60.52
CA ASP A 402 0.92 15.98 -61.62
C ASP A 402 1.48 17.41 -61.83
N GLN A 403 2.55 17.77 -61.11
CA GLN A 403 3.20 19.10 -61.13
C GLN A 403 2.27 20.26 -60.73
N GLN A 404 1.16 19.96 -60.05
CA GLN A 404 0.23 20.93 -59.47
C GLN A 404 0.75 21.36 -58.09
N PHE A 405 1.90 22.03 -58.06
CA PHE A 405 2.63 22.32 -56.83
C PHE A 405 1.84 23.17 -55.82
N ALA A 406 0.98 24.08 -56.28
CA ALA A 406 0.15 24.93 -55.39
C ALA A 406 -0.88 24.10 -54.64
N GLU A 407 -1.55 23.21 -55.37
CA GLU A 407 -2.51 22.27 -54.81
C GLU A 407 -1.83 21.31 -53.84
N ALA A 408 -0.65 20.78 -54.21
CA ALA A 408 0.13 19.92 -53.33
C ALA A 408 0.47 20.60 -51.99
N ILE A 409 0.97 21.84 -52.01
CA ILE A 409 1.28 22.60 -50.79
C ILE A 409 0.01 22.85 -49.96
N ALA A 410 -1.10 23.22 -50.60
CA ALA A 410 -2.37 23.45 -49.90
C ALA A 410 -2.88 22.17 -49.21
N GLN A 411 -2.77 21.02 -49.87
CA GLN A 411 -3.15 19.73 -49.30
C GLN A 411 -2.22 19.32 -48.14
N TYR A 412 -0.90 19.53 -48.22
CA TYR A 412 -0.03 19.28 -47.06
C TYR A 412 -0.35 20.19 -45.87
N LYS A 413 -0.61 21.49 -46.08
CA LYS A 413 -1.05 22.40 -45.01
C LYS A 413 -2.36 21.94 -44.38
N LYS A 414 -3.29 21.43 -45.19
CA LYS A 414 -4.52 20.81 -44.71
C LYS A 414 -4.24 19.54 -43.88
N ALA A 415 -3.35 18.66 -44.32
CA ALA A 415 -2.96 17.46 -43.57
C ALA A 415 -2.36 17.81 -42.20
N ILE A 416 -1.48 18.83 -42.14
CA ILE A 416 -0.93 19.35 -40.88
C ILE A 416 -2.05 19.77 -39.92
N THR A 417 -3.03 20.53 -40.43
CA THR A 417 -4.18 20.97 -39.62
C THR A 417 -5.00 19.79 -39.10
N VAL A 418 -5.11 18.70 -39.86
CA VAL A 418 -5.81 17.48 -39.41
C VAL A 418 -4.96 16.73 -38.38
N TYR A 419 -3.65 16.62 -38.55
CA TYR A 419 -2.76 16.02 -37.54
C TYR A 419 -2.82 16.77 -36.20
N GLU A 420 -2.94 18.10 -36.22
CA GLU A 420 -3.07 18.93 -35.01
C GLU A 420 -4.36 18.69 -34.22
N GLN A 421 -5.36 18.02 -34.80
CA GLN A 421 -6.59 17.64 -34.10
C GLN A 421 -6.40 16.38 -33.24
N VAL A 422 -5.30 15.65 -33.40
CA VAL A 422 -4.98 14.49 -32.57
C VAL A 422 -4.36 14.97 -31.25
N GLY A 423 -5.08 14.78 -30.15
CA GLY A 423 -4.60 15.14 -28.81
C GLY A 423 -3.54 14.17 -28.26
N ASP A 424 -3.01 14.50 -27.08
CA ASP A 424 -1.94 13.76 -26.38
C ASP A 424 -2.45 12.64 -25.45
N GLU A 425 -3.78 12.40 -25.40
CA GLU A 425 -4.38 11.34 -24.57
C GLU A 425 -3.84 9.93 -24.92
N PHE A 426 -3.55 9.69 -26.19
CA PHE A 426 -3.05 8.40 -26.68
C PHE A 426 -1.67 8.57 -27.32
N THR A 427 -0.63 8.18 -26.58
CA THR A 427 0.78 8.41 -26.94
C THR A 427 1.13 7.93 -28.35
N GLU A 428 0.72 6.71 -28.72
CA GLU A 428 1.02 6.15 -30.05
C GLU A 428 0.41 7.00 -31.18
N GLN A 429 -0.85 7.41 -31.03
CA GLN A 429 -1.54 8.21 -32.04
C GLN A 429 -0.98 9.64 -32.09
N PHE A 430 -0.61 10.20 -30.93
CA PHE A 430 0.05 11.50 -30.84
C PHE A 430 1.41 11.50 -31.54
N GLU A 431 2.26 10.51 -31.26
CA GLU A 431 3.58 10.37 -31.90
C GLU A 431 3.45 10.18 -33.42
N ALA A 432 2.48 9.38 -33.88
CA ALA A 432 2.20 9.23 -35.31
C ALA A 432 1.73 10.54 -35.95
N ALA A 433 0.90 11.33 -35.26
CA ALA A 433 0.45 12.63 -35.75
C ALA A 433 1.60 13.65 -35.84
N ASP A 434 2.45 13.70 -34.83
CA ASP A 434 3.60 14.61 -34.79
C ASP A 434 4.62 14.26 -35.89
N ALA A 435 4.93 12.98 -36.07
CA ALA A 435 5.78 12.51 -37.16
C ALA A 435 5.19 12.85 -38.53
N GLY A 436 3.88 12.62 -38.73
CA GLY A 436 3.18 12.97 -39.97
C GLY A 436 3.17 14.47 -40.26
N LYS A 437 3.04 15.30 -39.21
CA LYS A 437 3.13 16.75 -39.31
C LYS A 437 4.50 17.22 -39.77
N GLU A 438 5.58 16.69 -39.17
CA GLU A 438 6.94 17.04 -39.55
C GLU A 438 7.29 16.57 -40.97
N ASP A 439 6.84 15.37 -41.37
CA ASP A 439 7.01 14.88 -42.75
C ASP A 439 6.28 15.77 -43.77
N ALA A 440 5.04 16.18 -43.49
CA ALA A 440 4.29 17.09 -44.36
C ALA A 440 4.98 18.46 -44.51
N LYS A 441 5.54 19.02 -43.44
CA LYS A 441 6.33 20.26 -43.51
C LYS A 441 7.58 20.09 -44.38
N LEU A 442 8.28 18.97 -44.23
CA LEU A 442 9.46 18.66 -45.02
C LEU A 442 9.12 18.51 -46.52
N ARG A 443 8.00 17.87 -46.86
CA ARG A 443 7.51 17.75 -48.24
C ARG A 443 7.14 19.11 -48.85
N ILE A 444 6.53 20.01 -48.08
CA ILE A 444 6.28 21.40 -48.52
C ILE A 444 7.62 22.07 -48.86
N ALA A 445 8.63 21.97 -47.98
CA ALA A 445 9.94 22.58 -48.21
C ALA A 445 10.63 22.02 -49.47
N GLN A 446 10.50 20.72 -49.73
CA GLN A 446 11.02 20.07 -50.95
C GLN A 446 10.32 20.57 -52.22
N ILE A 447 9.00 20.74 -52.19
CA ILE A 447 8.25 21.29 -53.34
C ILE A 447 8.67 22.73 -53.61
N ILE A 448 8.79 23.55 -52.57
CA ILE A 448 9.25 24.94 -52.70
C ILE A 448 10.61 24.99 -53.38
N LYS A 449 11.55 24.13 -52.96
CA LYS A 449 12.86 24.03 -53.61
C LYS A 449 12.74 23.61 -55.09
N ALA A 450 11.93 22.59 -55.40
CA ALA A 450 11.75 22.14 -56.78
C ALA A 450 11.15 23.24 -57.69
N VAL A 451 10.26 24.08 -57.17
CA VAL A 451 9.70 25.22 -57.89
C VAL A 451 10.74 26.33 -58.11
N LEU A 452 11.61 26.58 -57.14
CA LEU A 452 12.73 27.54 -57.27
C LEU A 452 13.76 27.06 -58.31
N ASP A 453 14.14 25.78 -58.25
CA ASP A 453 15.05 25.15 -59.22
C ASP A 453 14.46 25.25 -60.64
N LEU A 454 13.17 24.92 -60.81
CA LEU A 454 12.46 25.03 -62.10
C LEU A 454 12.41 26.48 -62.62
N ALA A 455 12.25 27.47 -61.73
CA ALA A 455 12.30 28.88 -62.08
C ALA A 455 13.70 29.31 -62.56
N SER A 456 14.76 28.81 -61.92
CA SER A 456 16.14 29.02 -62.36
C SER A 456 16.39 28.41 -63.75
N ASP A 457 15.98 27.17 -63.97
CA ASP A 457 16.11 26.48 -65.27
C ASP A 457 15.42 27.25 -66.40
N ARG A 458 14.26 27.86 -66.13
CA ARG A 458 13.54 28.70 -67.11
C ARG A 458 14.33 29.95 -67.50
N ILE A 459 15.06 30.55 -66.56
CA ILE A 459 15.96 31.67 -66.84
C ILE A 459 17.12 31.19 -67.72
N GLU A 460 17.75 30.06 -67.39
CA GLU A 460 18.84 29.50 -68.19
C GLU A 460 18.41 29.13 -69.61
N ASP A 461 17.24 28.50 -69.77
CA ASP A 461 16.69 28.16 -71.09
C ASP A 461 16.30 29.41 -71.88
N GLY A 462 15.79 30.44 -71.21
CA GLY A 462 15.56 31.76 -71.81
C GLY A 462 16.85 32.36 -72.37
N ASP A 463 17.95 32.31 -71.61
CA ASP A 463 19.26 32.79 -72.06
C ASP A 463 19.76 32.03 -73.31
N ARG A 464 19.62 30.70 -73.34
CA ARG A 464 19.95 29.89 -74.54
C ARG A 464 19.10 30.25 -75.77
N LEU A 465 17.85 30.66 -75.56
CA LEU A 465 16.96 31.10 -76.64
C LEU A 465 17.38 32.47 -77.20
N ILE A 466 17.88 33.38 -76.35
CA ILE A 466 18.50 34.64 -76.81
C ILE A 466 19.70 34.34 -77.72
N ASP A 467 20.59 33.42 -77.32
CA ASP A 467 21.77 33.04 -78.11
C ASP A 467 21.42 32.48 -79.48
N THR A 468 20.27 31.79 -79.59
CA THR A 468 19.74 31.26 -80.85
C THR A 468 18.81 32.23 -81.59
N LYS A 469 18.73 33.49 -81.15
CA LYS A 469 17.92 34.59 -81.71
C LYS A 469 16.40 34.34 -81.70
N LYS A 470 15.90 33.46 -80.83
CA LYS A 470 14.47 33.20 -80.61
C LYS A 470 13.93 34.09 -79.49
N PHE A 471 13.93 35.39 -79.70
CA PHE A 471 13.67 36.38 -78.64
C PHE A 471 12.27 36.29 -78.04
N ASP A 472 11.24 36.01 -78.84
CA ASP A 472 9.86 35.90 -78.33
C ASP A 472 9.69 34.67 -77.43
N ASP A 473 10.32 33.55 -77.79
CA ASP A 473 10.33 32.34 -76.96
C ASP A 473 11.11 32.59 -75.66
N ALA A 474 12.23 33.31 -75.72
CA ALA A 474 13.02 33.68 -74.54
C ALA A 474 12.22 34.57 -73.56
N ILE A 475 11.56 35.61 -74.07
CA ILE A 475 10.70 36.50 -73.27
C ILE A 475 9.57 35.71 -72.61
N ASN A 476 8.97 34.75 -73.33
CA ASN A 476 7.94 33.87 -72.77
C ASN A 476 8.49 32.98 -71.64
N GLN A 477 9.72 32.45 -71.77
CA GLN A 477 10.35 31.69 -70.67
C GLN A 477 10.57 32.56 -69.43
N PHE A 478 11.13 33.77 -69.57
CA PHE A 478 11.35 34.66 -68.44
C PHE A 478 10.04 35.09 -67.77
N ASN A 479 9.02 35.45 -68.55
CA ASN A 479 7.70 35.81 -68.01
C ASN A 479 7.02 34.63 -67.27
N SER A 480 7.34 33.38 -67.65
CA SER A 480 6.81 32.20 -66.97
C SER A 480 7.36 32.02 -65.53
N VAL A 481 8.52 32.59 -65.22
CA VAL A 481 9.17 32.51 -63.91
C VAL A 481 8.29 33.11 -62.81
N GLU A 482 7.76 34.32 -63.02
CA GLU A 482 6.87 34.96 -62.05
C GLU A 482 5.61 34.11 -61.82
N THR A 483 5.09 33.49 -62.88
CA THR A 483 3.90 32.62 -62.81
C THR A 483 4.18 31.35 -62.01
N LEU A 484 5.35 30.74 -62.18
CA LEU A 484 5.78 29.57 -61.40
C LEU A 484 5.97 29.93 -59.92
N LEU A 485 6.59 31.08 -59.63
CA LEU A 485 6.91 31.50 -58.26
C LEU A 485 5.70 31.99 -57.46
N LYS A 486 4.55 32.26 -58.09
CA LYS A 486 3.27 32.53 -57.40
C LYS A 486 2.77 31.34 -56.57
N VAL A 487 3.21 30.14 -56.93
CA VAL A 487 2.90 28.91 -56.20
C VAL A 487 3.62 28.82 -54.85
N VAL A 488 4.76 29.50 -54.74
CA VAL A 488 5.55 29.53 -53.51
C VAL A 488 4.89 30.46 -52.49
N PRO A 489 4.54 29.98 -51.29
CA PRO A 489 3.85 30.77 -50.28
C PRO A 489 4.54 32.10 -49.94
N GLU A 490 3.77 33.14 -49.63
CA GLU A 490 4.30 34.46 -49.26
C GLU A 490 4.84 34.54 -47.82
N ASP A 491 4.46 33.58 -46.97
CA ASP A 491 4.88 33.47 -45.58
C ASP A 491 6.28 32.86 -45.39
N LEU A 492 7.06 32.70 -46.47
CA LEU A 492 8.44 32.23 -46.42
C LEU A 492 9.34 33.17 -45.59
N GLN A 493 10.29 32.57 -44.87
CA GLN A 493 11.33 33.30 -44.15
C GLN A 493 12.73 32.81 -44.55
N GLY A 494 13.74 33.67 -44.41
CA GLY A 494 15.14 33.31 -44.62
C GLY A 494 15.56 33.21 -46.10
N SER A 495 16.44 32.26 -46.41
CA SER A 495 17.12 32.15 -47.71
C SER A 495 16.18 31.88 -48.88
N GLN A 496 15.12 31.09 -48.68
CA GLN A 496 14.16 30.76 -49.75
C GLN A 496 13.36 31.99 -50.22
N LEU A 497 13.07 32.94 -49.32
CA LEU A 497 12.43 34.20 -49.70
C LEU A 497 13.38 35.09 -50.51
N GLN A 498 14.64 35.16 -50.10
CA GLN A 498 15.66 35.93 -50.82
C GLN A 498 15.89 35.35 -52.22
N GLU A 499 15.96 34.03 -52.34
CA GLU A 499 16.10 33.32 -53.60
C GLU A 499 14.90 33.55 -54.52
N LYS A 500 13.66 33.41 -54.01
CA LYS A 500 12.44 33.76 -54.75
C LYS A 500 12.50 35.19 -55.30
N ASN A 501 12.81 36.18 -54.48
CA ASN A 501 12.86 37.58 -54.91
C ASN A 501 13.97 37.82 -55.94
N THR A 502 15.13 37.19 -55.75
CA THR A 502 16.26 37.28 -56.67
C THR A 502 15.89 36.72 -58.04
N LEU A 503 15.21 35.58 -58.10
CA LEU A 503 14.76 34.97 -59.37
C LEU A 503 13.71 35.85 -60.08
N ILE A 504 12.81 36.50 -59.34
CA ILE A 504 11.84 37.45 -59.91
C ILE A 504 12.55 38.67 -60.51
N GLU A 505 13.49 39.27 -59.76
CA GLU A 505 14.28 40.40 -60.24
C GLU A 505 15.14 40.03 -61.46
N GLN A 506 15.81 38.88 -61.42
CA GLN A 506 16.60 38.37 -62.53
C GLN A 506 15.75 38.13 -63.78
N ALA A 507 14.60 37.48 -63.66
CA ALA A 507 13.70 37.25 -64.79
C ALA A 507 13.21 38.57 -65.40
N ALA A 508 12.81 39.55 -64.57
CA ALA A 508 12.38 40.86 -65.04
C ALA A 508 13.50 41.61 -65.79
N GLN A 509 14.74 41.54 -65.28
CA GLN A 509 15.90 42.13 -65.95
C GLN A 509 16.17 41.45 -67.31
N LYS A 510 16.08 40.12 -67.35
CA LYS A 510 16.31 39.33 -68.57
C LYS A 510 15.26 39.57 -69.66
N VAL A 511 14.00 39.83 -69.29
CA VAL A 511 12.98 40.30 -70.25
C VAL A 511 13.42 41.60 -70.93
N GLN A 512 13.87 42.59 -70.14
CA GLN A 512 14.32 43.87 -70.69
C GLN A 512 15.54 43.71 -71.61
N ASP A 513 16.46 42.82 -71.25
CA ASP A 513 17.66 42.56 -72.05
C ASP A 513 17.33 41.84 -73.37
N ALA A 514 16.41 40.87 -73.34
CA ALA A 514 15.91 40.19 -74.53
C ALA A 514 15.17 41.15 -75.48
N GLU A 515 14.35 42.07 -74.96
CA GLU A 515 13.66 43.09 -75.77
C GLU A 515 14.64 44.09 -76.42
N LYS A 516 15.72 44.46 -75.73
CA LYS A 516 16.78 45.29 -76.29
C LYS A 516 17.53 44.54 -77.41
N ALA A 517 17.87 43.27 -77.18
CA ALA A 517 18.55 42.44 -78.16
C ALA A 517 17.70 42.22 -79.42
N LYS A 518 16.40 41.97 -79.26
CA LYS A 518 15.43 41.86 -80.35
C LYS A 518 15.41 43.12 -81.22
N ARG A 519 15.27 44.31 -80.59
CA ARG A 519 15.28 45.61 -81.30
C ARG A 519 16.58 45.86 -82.05
N ALA A 520 17.72 45.48 -81.48
CA ALA A 520 19.03 45.63 -82.12
C ALA A 520 19.17 44.71 -83.36
N GLU A 521 18.72 43.45 -83.28
CA GLU A 521 18.74 42.51 -84.42
C GLU A 521 17.78 42.94 -85.53
N GLU A 522 16.57 43.43 -85.19
CA GLU A 522 15.61 43.97 -86.15
C GLU A 522 16.18 45.19 -86.90
N GLN A 523 16.88 46.10 -86.21
CA GLN A 523 17.60 47.22 -86.83
C GLN A 523 18.75 46.75 -87.73
N LEU A 524 19.49 45.72 -87.34
CA LEU A 524 20.54 45.13 -88.17
C LEU A 524 19.99 44.46 -89.44
N GLN A 525 18.83 43.80 -89.35
CA GLN A 525 18.15 43.21 -90.51
C GLN A 525 17.56 44.27 -91.43
N GLN A 526 16.98 45.36 -90.90
CA GLN A 526 16.52 46.51 -91.70
C GLN A 526 17.68 47.21 -92.41
N ASN A 527 18.82 47.37 -91.73
CA ASN A 527 20.03 47.96 -92.34
C ASN A 527 20.64 47.04 -93.42
N LYS A 528 20.58 45.71 -93.26
CA LYS A 528 21.00 44.75 -94.30
C LYS A 528 20.04 44.71 -95.50
N ALA A 529 18.74 44.84 -95.27
CA ALA A 529 17.73 44.92 -96.34
C ALA A 529 17.83 46.23 -97.14
N ALA A 530 18.26 47.33 -96.51
CA ALA A 530 18.47 48.63 -97.18
C ALA A 530 19.74 48.69 -98.06
N VAL A 531 20.72 47.81 -97.85
CA VAL A 531 21.98 47.75 -98.65
C VAL A 531 21.89 46.73 -99.79
N GLY A 532 20.87 45.85 -99.80
CA GLY A 532 20.67 44.78 -100.80
C GLY A 532 19.71 45.08 -101.96
N GLY A 533 19.42 46.36 -102.26
CA GLY A 533 18.62 46.73 -103.43
C GLY A 533 19.40 46.52 -104.75
N PRO A 534 18.80 45.98 -105.83
CA PRO A 534 19.54 45.55 -107.03
C PRO A 534 20.14 46.72 -107.81
N PRO A 535 21.35 46.61 -108.40
CA PRO A 535 21.83 47.63 -109.33
C PRO A 535 20.99 47.59 -110.62
N ALA A 536 20.49 48.76 -111.00
CA ALA A 536 19.78 48.99 -112.24
C ALA A 536 20.76 49.06 -113.43
N ARG A 537 20.52 48.17 -114.40
CA ARG A 537 20.98 48.11 -115.81
C ARG A 537 22.47 48.07 -116.11
#